data_AF-A0A378QH14-F1
#
_entry.id   AF-A0A378QH14-F1
#
_cell.length_a   1.000
_cell.length_b   1.000
_cell.length_c   1.000
_cell.angle_alpha   90.00
_cell.angle_beta   90.00
_cell.angle_gamma   90.00
#
_symmetry.space_group_name_H-M   'P 1'
#
loop_
_entity.id
_entity.type
_entity.pdbx_description
1 polymer ?
#
loop_
_entity_poly.entity_id
_entity_poly.type
_entity_poly.pdbx_seq_one_letter_code
_entity_poly.pdbx_strand_id
1 'polypeptide(L)'
;MFEWFSVIVFGIEYIARFWVIAEKNIDKVWHTRFKWTTSFGAIIDLLAIVPIFLQSISGIDLRFLRVFRLLRLFKLTRYFDSLRILLTVLQKERVSFGAVIFILMLLIILSASGIYLAEYETQPDEFNSIPHAMWWAAVTLTTVGYGDITPITPLGKLLGAFITILGVGLAALPAGILATGLTRELESQKQASLYRLYDEFMALSLTELHDNDKINSLSDELKIDRKNRQEILTQVLREKRLLAKEKELDEKEKSLNKKNAFVRIVGSGWSKIRAITEPHPKS
;
A
#
# COMPACT_ATOMS: atom_id res chain seq x y z
N MET A 1 7.30 38.54 2.41
CA MET A 1 5.82 38.49 2.34
C MET A 1 5.28 37.07 2.22
N PHE A 2 5.73 36.26 1.24
CA PHE A 2 5.27 34.88 1.05
C PHE A 2 5.46 33.95 2.27
N GLU A 3 6.56 34.10 3.01
CA GLU A 3 6.84 33.28 4.19
C GLU A 3 5.77 33.44 5.27
N TRP A 4 5.49 34.69 5.66
CA TRP A 4 4.45 35.02 6.63
C TRP A 4 3.06 34.56 6.20
N PHE A 5 2.70 34.80 4.93
CA PHE A 5 1.44 34.30 4.37
C PHE A 5 1.33 32.77 4.48
N SER A 6 2.37 32.04 4.07
CA SER A 6 2.37 30.56 4.14
C SER A 6 2.24 30.03 5.57
N VAL A 7 2.89 30.68 6.53
CA VAL A 7 2.84 30.32 7.95
C VAL A 7 1.44 30.56 8.51
N ILE A 8 0.82 31.69 8.19
CA ILE A 8 -0.55 32.01 8.64
C ILE A 8 -1.52 30.96 8.09
N VAL A 9 -1.48 30.69 6.79
CA VAL A 9 -2.36 29.68 6.15
C VAL A 9 -2.15 28.30 6.77
N PHE A 10 -0.90 27.86 6.97
CA PHE A 10 -0.61 26.56 7.57
C PHE A 10 -0.93 26.49 9.07
N GLY A 11 -0.80 27.60 9.80
CA GLY A 11 -1.20 27.69 11.19
C GLY A 11 -2.71 27.56 11.35
N ILE A 12 -3.47 28.28 10.52
CA ILE A 12 -4.94 28.16 10.49
C ILE A 12 -5.34 26.73 10.13
N GLU A 13 -4.74 26.14 9.09
CA GLU A 13 -4.98 24.75 8.69
C GLU A 13 -4.72 23.78 9.85
N TYR A 14 -3.62 23.94 10.58
CA TYR A 14 -3.26 23.08 11.71
C TYR A 14 -4.26 23.17 12.85
N ILE A 15 -4.65 24.40 13.24
CA ILE A 15 -5.63 24.63 14.31
C ILE A 15 -7.00 24.09 13.91
N ALA A 16 -7.44 24.32 12.67
CA ALA A 16 -8.71 23.80 12.16
C ALA A 16 -8.73 22.26 12.21
N ARG A 17 -7.65 21.59 11.77
CA ARG A 17 -7.54 20.12 11.86
C ARG A 17 -7.53 19.62 13.30
N PHE A 18 -6.82 20.29 14.21
CA PHE A 18 -6.82 19.97 15.64
C PHE A 18 -8.23 20.08 16.25
N TRP A 19 -9.05 21.03 15.77
CA TRP A 19 -10.43 21.18 16.21
C TRP A 19 -11.34 20.08 15.64
N VAL A 20 -11.28 19.84 14.32
CA VAL A 20 -12.14 18.89 13.59
C VAL A 20 -11.88 17.43 13.99
N ILE A 21 -10.64 17.05 14.33
CA ILE A 21 -10.33 15.64 14.67
C ILE A 21 -11.10 15.11 15.89
N ALA A 22 -11.59 16.01 16.75
CA ALA A 22 -12.45 15.67 17.88
C ALA A 22 -13.74 14.97 17.48
N GLU A 23 -14.27 15.26 16.29
CA GLU A 23 -15.53 14.72 15.79
C GLU A 23 -15.46 13.21 15.49
N LYS A 24 -14.26 12.68 15.27
CA LYS A 24 -14.05 11.25 15.01
C LYS A 24 -14.38 10.36 16.23
N ASN A 25 -14.24 10.89 17.45
CA ASN A 25 -14.54 10.16 18.67
C ASN A 25 -14.96 11.14 19.76
N ILE A 26 -16.26 11.41 19.80
CA ILE A 26 -16.89 12.42 20.67
C ILE A 26 -16.69 12.07 22.15
N ASP A 27 -16.61 10.79 22.50
CA ASP A 27 -16.49 10.34 23.90
C ASP A 27 -15.09 10.60 24.49
N LYS A 28 -14.05 10.74 23.65
CA LYS A 28 -12.65 10.92 24.08
C LYS A 28 -11.94 12.02 23.29
N VAL A 29 -12.55 13.22 23.27
CA VAL A 29 -12.06 14.39 22.52
C VAL A 29 -10.58 14.69 22.76
N TRP A 30 -10.18 14.91 24.01
CA TRP A 30 -8.81 15.34 24.33
C TRP A 30 -7.78 14.25 24.07
N HIS A 31 -8.10 12.98 24.35
CA HIS A 31 -7.20 11.87 24.03
C HIS A 31 -6.99 11.74 22.51
N THR A 32 -8.05 11.91 21.73
CA THR A 32 -8.00 11.89 20.25
C THR A 32 -7.14 13.03 19.70
N ARG A 33 -7.27 14.23 20.28
CA ARG A 33 -6.45 15.40 19.94
C ARG A 33 -4.97 15.17 20.21
N PHE A 34 -4.61 14.72 21.41
CA PHE A 34 -3.21 14.44 21.76
C PHE A 34 -2.61 13.32 20.89
N LYS A 35 -3.37 12.25 20.64
CA LYS A 35 -2.95 11.17 19.74
C LYS A 35 -2.76 11.65 18.30
N TRP A 36 -3.56 12.61 17.85
CA TRP A 36 -3.38 13.22 16.53
C TRP A 36 -2.13 14.11 16.47
N THR A 37 -1.86 14.92 17.50
CA THR A 37 -0.67 15.80 17.52
C THR A 37 0.64 15.03 17.49
N THR A 38 0.67 13.79 17.99
CA THR A 38 1.85 12.91 17.92
C THR A 38 1.94 12.09 16.62
N SER A 39 0.97 12.24 15.71
CA SER A 39 1.04 11.60 14.40
C SER A 39 2.13 12.22 13.53
N PHE A 40 2.79 11.39 12.71
CA PHE A 40 3.88 11.82 11.83
C PHE A 40 3.50 13.04 10.96
N GLY A 41 2.27 13.05 10.45
CA GLY A 41 1.75 14.18 9.72
C GLY A 41 1.69 15.45 10.57
N ALA A 42 1.07 15.41 11.75
CA ALA A 42 0.88 16.61 12.58
C ALA A 42 2.22 17.18 13.07
N ILE A 43 3.21 16.31 13.31
CA ILE A 43 4.57 16.72 13.64
C ILE A 43 5.21 17.51 12.48
N ILE A 44 5.08 17.05 11.23
CA ILE A 44 5.58 17.77 10.05
C ILE A 44 4.90 19.14 9.93
N ASP A 45 3.60 19.22 10.18
CA ASP A 45 2.86 20.49 10.13
C ASP A 45 3.36 21.47 11.19
N LEU A 46 3.64 20.99 12.41
CA LEU A 46 4.19 21.79 13.50
C LEU A 46 5.62 22.27 13.16
N LEU A 47 6.48 21.35 12.74
CA LEU A 47 7.88 21.65 12.37
C LEU A 47 7.99 22.64 11.21
N ALA A 48 6.99 22.72 10.32
CA ALA A 48 6.96 23.69 9.23
C ALA A 48 6.73 25.14 9.72
N ILE A 49 6.15 25.31 10.90
CA ILE A 49 5.78 26.61 11.51
C ILE A 49 6.81 27.04 12.56
N VAL A 50 7.47 26.08 13.22
CA VAL A 50 8.50 26.28 14.26
C VAL A 50 9.59 27.33 13.92
N PRO A 51 10.15 27.39 12.69
CA PRO A 51 11.27 28.30 12.40
C PRO A 51 10.96 29.78 12.61
N ILE A 52 9.72 30.21 12.37
CA ILE A 52 9.36 31.63 12.51
C ILE A 52 9.27 32.04 13.98
N PHE A 53 8.74 31.16 14.83
CA PHE A 53 8.59 31.41 16.25
C PHE A 53 9.94 31.40 16.94
N LEU A 54 10.84 30.47 16.58
CA LEU A 54 12.19 30.42 17.14
C LEU A 54 13.06 31.62 16.72
N GLN A 55 12.94 32.07 15.46
CA GLN A 55 13.65 33.28 15.00
C GLN A 55 13.19 34.54 15.72
N SER A 56 11.90 34.63 16.08
CA SER A 56 11.34 35.79 16.79
C SER A 56 11.78 35.88 18.25
N ILE A 57 12.14 34.77 18.90
CA ILE A 57 12.42 34.72 20.34
C ILE A 57 13.92 34.83 20.65
N SER A 58 14.78 34.24 19.81
CA SER A 58 16.14 33.88 20.26
C SER A 58 17.26 34.81 19.84
N GLY A 59 17.08 35.73 18.87
CA GLY A 59 18.14 36.64 18.43
C GLY A 59 19.43 35.98 17.88
N ILE A 60 19.48 34.65 17.83
CA ILE A 60 20.60 33.83 17.33
C ILE A 60 20.50 33.71 15.80
N ASP A 61 21.64 33.61 15.11
CA ASP A 61 21.70 33.40 13.66
C ASP A 61 21.20 31.98 13.28
N LEU A 62 19.88 31.84 13.22
CA LEU A 62 19.16 30.61 12.96
C LEU A 62 19.03 30.30 11.47
N ARG A 63 20.08 30.53 10.68
CA ARG A 63 20.13 30.18 9.25
C ARG A 63 19.87 28.70 9.02
N PHE A 64 20.37 27.84 9.89
CA PHE A 64 20.13 26.40 9.81
C PHE A 64 18.64 26.04 9.96
N LEU A 65 17.86 26.83 10.72
CA LEU A 65 16.41 26.60 10.83
C LEU A 65 15.66 26.83 9.51
N ARG A 66 16.29 27.47 8.51
CA ARG A 66 15.69 27.58 7.18
C ARG A 66 15.51 26.21 6.53
N VAL A 67 16.32 25.20 6.88
CA VAL A 67 16.18 23.83 6.39
C VAL A 67 14.85 23.22 6.84
N PHE A 68 14.38 23.51 8.05
CA PHE A 68 13.06 23.06 8.53
C PHE A 68 11.92 23.60 7.68
N ARG A 69 12.12 24.70 6.95
CA ARG A 69 11.11 25.18 5.99
C ARG A 69 10.91 24.19 4.86
N LEU A 70 11.94 23.43 4.45
CA LEU A 70 11.81 22.36 3.45
C LEU A 70 10.95 21.20 3.95
N LEU A 71 10.81 21.02 5.28
CA LEU A 71 9.90 20.00 5.80
C LEU A 71 8.45 20.22 5.38
N ARG A 72 8.06 21.46 5.04
CA ARG A 72 6.74 21.74 4.47
C ARG A 72 6.49 20.96 3.17
N LEU A 73 7.53 20.57 2.43
CA LEU A 73 7.39 19.73 1.23
C LEU A 73 6.87 18.34 1.57
N PHE A 74 7.15 17.82 2.78
CA PHE A 74 6.55 16.56 3.21
C PHE A 74 5.04 16.66 3.41
N LYS A 75 4.44 17.87 3.50
CA LYS A 75 2.98 18.01 3.41
C LYS A 75 2.43 17.52 2.06
N LEU A 76 3.21 17.58 0.97
CA LEU A 76 2.80 17.11 -0.38
C LEU A 76 2.40 15.63 -0.38
N THR A 77 2.96 14.82 0.53
CA THR A 77 2.56 13.42 0.71
C THR A 77 1.07 13.26 1.03
N ARG A 78 0.42 14.29 1.61
CA ARG A 78 -1.01 14.26 1.89
C ARG A 78 -1.87 14.59 0.68
N TYR A 79 -1.32 15.36 -0.26
CA TYR A 79 -2.03 15.85 -1.44
C TYR A 79 -1.92 14.90 -2.62
N PHE A 80 -0.86 14.10 -2.68
CA PHE A 80 -0.63 13.13 -3.76
C PHE A 80 -0.69 11.70 -3.26
N ASP A 81 -1.69 10.94 -3.72
CA ASP A 81 -1.84 9.53 -3.41
C ASP A 81 -0.62 8.70 -3.86
N SER A 82 -0.02 9.04 -5.00
CA SER A 82 1.18 8.36 -5.52
C SER A 82 2.36 8.41 -4.55
N LEU A 83 2.54 9.53 -3.83
CA LEU A 83 3.58 9.64 -2.81
C LEU A 83 3.28 8.77 -1.60
N ARG A 84 2.01 8.64 -1.21
CA ARG A 84 1.60 7.74 -0.13
C ARG A 84 1.89 6.29 -0.49
N ILE A 85 1.53 5.88 -1.71
CA ILE A 85 1.81 4.54 -2.24
C ILE A 85 3.30 4.25 -2.17
N LEU A 86 4.13 5.16 -2.67
CA LEU A 86 5.59 5.00 -2.63
C LEU A 86 6.13 4.88 -1.19
N LEU A 87 5.65 5.70 -0.26
CA LEU A 87 6.04 5.60 1.15
C LEU A 87 5.57 4.29 1.80
N THR A 88 4.37 3.82 1.44
CA THR A 88 3.86 2.52 1.87
C THR A 88 4.74 1.38 1.38
N VAL A 89 5.19 1.43 0.12
CA VAL A 89 6.12 0.44 -0.45
C VAL A 89 7.45 0.47 0.29
N LEU A 90 8.03 1.65 0.52
CA LEU A 90 9.27 1.78 1.30
C LEU A 90 9.14 1.20 2.71
N GLN A 91 8.00 1.41 3.36
CA GLN A 91 7.75 0.86 4.69
C GLN A 91 7.58 -0.67 4.68
N LYS A 92 6.91 -1.21 3.66
CA LYS A 92 6.73 -2.66 3.47
C LYS A 92 8.06 -3.36 3.15
N GLU A 93 8.89 -2.74 2.30
CA GLU A 93 10.17 -3.29 1.84
C GLU A 93 11.37 -2.89 2.72
N ARG A 94 11.14 -2.32 3.91
CA ARG A 94 12.20 -1.82 4.80
C ARG A 94 13.28 -2.87 5.13
N VAL A 95 12.89 -4.14 5.21
CA VAL A 95 13.81 -5.25 5.50
C VAL A 95 14.72 -5.51 4.30
N SER A 96 14.15 -5.55 3.08
CA SER A 96 14.86 -5.70 1.82
C SER A 96 15.87 -4.56 1.61
N PHE A 97 15.45 -3.31 1.84
CA PHE A 97 16.33 -2.15 1.80
C PHE A 97 17.44 -2.20 2.85
N GLY A 98 17.09 -2.59 4.09
CA GLY A 98 18.06 -2.77 5.16
C GLY A 98 19.13 -3.80 4.80
N ALA A 99 18.75 -4.92 4.18
CA ALA A 99 19.69 -5.92 3.69
C ALA A 99 20.63 -5.39 2.60
N VAL A 100 20.11 -4.61 1.64
CA VAL A 100 20.94 -3.99 0.59
C VAL A 100 21.94 -3.00 1.18
N ILE A 101 21.51 -2.13 2.09
CA ILE A 101 22.40 -1.17 2.77
C ILE A 101 23.46 -1.92 3.59
N PHE A 102 23.07 -2.99 4.27
CA PHE A 102 24.01 -3.81 5.03
C PHE A 102 25.07 -4.46 4.14
N ILE A 103 24.66 -5.07 3.01
CA ILE A 103 25.59 -5.65 2.03
C ILE A 103 26.50 -4.57 1.44
N LEU A 104 25.97 -3.39 1.11
CA LEU A 104 26.74 -2.26 0.61
C LEU A 104 27.82 -1.82 1.63
N MET A 105 27.46 -1.69 2.91
CA MET A 105 28.42 -1.33 3.95
C MET A 105 29.52 -2.38 4.12
N LEU A 106 29.17 -3.66 4.08
CA LEU A 106 30.16 -4.75 4.11
C LEU A 106 31.11 -4.67 2.92
N LEU A 107 30.58 -4.50 1.71
CA LEU A 107 31.40 -4.36 0.51
C LEU A 107 32.29 -3.13 0.56
N ILE A 108 31.80 -1.99 1.04
CA ILE A 108 32.62 -0.77 1.23
C ILE A 108 33.81 -1.08 2.13
N ILE A 109 33.60 -1.73 3.28
CA ILE A 109 34.67 -2.04 4.23
C ILE A 109 35.68 -3.03 3.62
N LEU A 110 35.20 -4.08 2.94
CA LEU A 110 36.05 -5.07 2.31
C LEU A 110 36.86 -4.48 1.15
N SER A 111 36.22 -3.70 0.29
CA SER A 111 36.86 -3.00 -0.82
C SER A 111 37.88 -1.97 -0.34
N ALA A 112 37.54 -1.19 0.70
CA ALA A 112 38.44 -0.23 1.31
C ALA A 112 39.68 -0.90 1.92
N SER A 113 39.49 -2.01 2.62
CA SER A 113 40.60 -2.78 3.22
C SER A 113 41.50 -3.38 2.13
N GLY A 114 40.91 -3.96 1.09
CA GLY A 114 41.65 -4.55 -0.03
C GLY A 114 42.44 -3.52 -0.84
N ILE A 115 41.83 -2.37 -1.15
CA ILE A 115 42.51 -1.32 -1.93
C ILE A 115 43.59 -0.61 -1.10
N TYR A 116 43.36 -0.41 0.21
CA TYR A 116 44.36 0.12 1.12
C TYR A 116 45.63 -0.75 1.09
N LEU A 117 45.48 -2.08 1.21
CA LEU A 117 46.61 -3.00 1.14
C LEU A 117 47.34 -2.98 -0.22
N ALA A 118 46.61 -2.72 -1.31
CA ALA A 118 47.19 -2.68 -2.65
C ALA A 118 47.88 -1.35 -2.99
N GLU A 119 47.39 -0.23 -2.45
CA GLU A 119 47.80 1.12 -2.89
C GLU A 119 48.57 1.91 -1.83
N TYR A 120 48.50 1.58 -0.54
CA TYR A 120 49.10 2.38 0.54
C TYR A 120 50.59 2.68 0.33
N GLU A 121 51.38 1.71 -0.13
CA GLU A 121 52.82 1.93 -0.36
C GLU A 121 53.11 2.88 -1.53
N THR A 122 52.24 2.93 -2.53
CA THR A 122 52.45 3.73 -3.75
C THR A 122 51.77 5.10 -3.66
N GLN A 123 50.64 5.17 -2.95
CA GLN A 123 49.81 6.37 -2.78
C GLN A 123 49.44 6.58 -1.29
N PRO A 124 50.43 6.82 -0.41
CA PRO A 124 50.19 6.92 1.03
C PRO A 124 49.34 8.13 1.42
N ASP A 125 49.34 9.21 0.62
CA ASP A 125 48.55 10.40 0.91
C ASP A 125 47.04 10.17 0.64
N GLU A 126 46.72 9.47 -0.45
CA GLU A 126 45.35 9.20 -0.89
C GLU A 126 44.73 8.01 -0.14
N PHE A 127 45.49 6.92 0.02
CA PHE A 127 45.07 5.71 0.71
C PHE A 127 45.67 5.61 2.11
N ASN A 128 45.69 6.71 2.87
CA ASN A 128 46.35 6.79 4.18
C ASN A 128 45.76 5.91 5.28
N SER A 129 44.48 5.53 5.17
CA SER A 129 43.75 4.79 6.18
C SER A 129 42.53 4.09 5.57
N ILE A 130 42.03 3.04 6.22
CA ILE A 130 40.81 2.34 5.77
C ILE A 130 39.62 3.31 5.64
N PRO A 131 39.34 4.23 6.60
CA PRO A 131 38.27 5.22 6.43
C PRO A 131 38.44 6.16 5.23
N HIS A 132 39.67 6.54 4.88
CA HIS A 132 39.90 7.29 3.63
C HIS A 132 39.62 6.43 2.40
N ALA A 133 40.10 5.18 2.39
CA ALA A 133 39.80 4.23 1.31
C ALA A 133 38.30 3.91 1.17
N MET A 134 37.51 4.03 2.25
CA MET A 134 36.05 3.88 2.22
C MET A 134 35.37 4.95 1.36
N TRP A 135 35.92 6.16 1.25
CA TRP A 135 35.40 7.18 0.33
C TRP A 135 35.47 6.70 -1.12
N TRP A 136 36.66 6.27 -1.55
CA TRP A 136 36.85 5.70 -2.88
C TRP A 136 35.95 4.48 -3.13
N ALA A 137 35.88 3.56 -2.16
CA ALA A 137 35.04 2.37 -2.27
C ALA A 137 33.56 2.72 -2.38
N ALA A 138 33.06 3.68 -1.59
CA ALA A 138 31.68 4.13 -1.64
C ALA A 138 31.34 4.78 -2.99
N VAL A 139 32.18 5.69 -3.49
CA VAL A 139 32.01 6.38 -4.77
C VAL A 139 32.05 5.39 -5.95
N THR A 140 32.91 4.36 -5.86
CA THR A 140 33.04 3.32 -6.89
C THR A 140 31.87 2.33 -6.86
N LEU A 141 31.51 1.80 -5.69
CA LEU A 141 30.41 0.84 -5.54
C LEU A 141 29.03 1.46 -5.84
N THR A 142 28.87 2.76 -5.61
CA THR A 142 27.66 3.50 -5.97
C THR A 142 27.65 4.03 -7.39
N THR A 143 28.68 3.72 -8.19
CA THR A 143 28.82 4.10 -9.61
C THR A 143 28.88 5.62 -9.84
N VAL A 144 29.20 6.42 -8.82
CA VAL A 144 29.36 7.87 -8.94
C VAL A 144 30.67 8.22 -9.64
N GLY A 145 31.78 7.60 -9.20
CA GLY A 145 33.07 7.69 -9.87
C GLY A 145 33.61 9.11 -10.11
N TYR A 146 33.77 9.92 -9.06
CA TYR A 146 34.30 11.29 -9.20
C TYR A 146 35.66 11.37 -9.88
N GLY A 147 36.51 10.33 -9.72
CA GLY A 147 37.84 10.26 -10.31
C GLY A 147 38.89 11.12 -9.60
N ASP A 148 38.56 11.61 -8.39
CA ASP A 148 39.46 12.31 -7.48
C ASP A 148 40.57 11.40 -6.95
N ILE A 149 40.21 10.15 -6.60
CA ILE A 149 41.15 9.12 -6.13
C ILE A 149 41.01 7.90 -7.04
N THR A 150 42.13 7.35 -7.53
CA THR A 150 42.10 6.12 -8.34
C THR A 150 43.31 5.22 -8.04
N PRO A 151 43.14 3.89 -8.08
CA PRO A 151 44.27 2.98 -7.91
C PRO A 151 45.21 3.04 -9.13
N ILE A 152 46.51 3.13 -8.88
CA ILE A 152 47.52 3.20 -9.93
C ILE A 152 48.31 1.91 -10.07
N THR A 153 48.35 1.06 -9.04
CA THR A 153 49.05 -0.22 -9.08
C THR A 153 48.31 -1.24 -9.96
N PRO A 154 49.02 -2.21 -10.58
CA PRO A 154 48.36 -3.26 -11.34
C PRO A 154 47.35 -4.07 -10.52
N LEU A 155 47.69 -4.38 -9.27
CA LEU A 155 46.81 -5.11 -8.35
C LEU A 155 45.58 -4.28 -7.97
N GLY A 156 45.76 -3.00 -7.64
CA GLY A 156 44.66 -2.09 -7.32
C GLY A 156 43.73 -1.84 -8.49
N LYS A 157 44.24 -1.76 -9.73
CA LYS A 157 43.41 -1.68 -10.94
C LYS A 157 42.60 -2.95 -11.17
N LEU A 158 43.17 -4.13 -10.94
CA LEU A 158 42.46 -5.40 -11.03
C LEU A 158 41.34 -5.49 -9.98
N LEU A 159 41.63 -5.13 -8.73
CA LEU A 159 40.63 -5.05 -7.67
C LEU A 159 39.54 -4.03 -8.00
N GLY A 160 39.91 -2.84 -8.46
CA GLY A 160 38.99 -1.78 -8.87
C GLY A 160 38.06 -2.20 -9.99
N ALA A 161 38.56 -2.94 -10.99
CA ALA A 161 37.72 -3.50 -12.05
C ALA A 161 36.66 -4.47 -11.49
N PHE A 162 37.06 -5.37 -10.58
CA PHE A 162 36.12 -6.30 -9.95
C PHE A 162 35.08 -5.58 -9.08
N ILE A 163 35.53 -4.60 -8.28
CA ILE A 163 34.66 -3.78 -7.41
C ILE A 163 33.65 -2.98 -8.24
N THR A 164 34.07 -2.44 -9.39
CA THR A 164 33.18 -1.69 -10.29
C THR A 164 32.05 -2.59 -10.82
N ILE A 165 32.36 -3.83 -11.23
CA ILE A 165 31.33 -4.79 -11.68
C ILE A 165 30.34 -5.11 -10.56
N LEU A 166 30.84 -5.32 -9.33
CA LEU A 166 29.97 -5.53 -8.16
C LEU A 166 29.09 -4.32 -7.86
N GLY A 167 29.64 -3.11 -7.99
CA GLY A 167 28.91 -1.86 -7.76
C GLY A 167 27.71 -1.69 -8.69
N VAL A 168 27.90 -1.96 -9.99
CA VAL A 168 26.80 -1.91 -10.98
C VAL A 168 25.68 -2.89 -10.61
N GLY A 169 26.03 -4.12 -10.22
CA GLY A 169 25.03 -5.11 -9.79
C GLY A 169 24.27 -4.68 -8.54
N LEU A 170 24.96 -4.08 -7.57
CA LEU A 170 24.38 -3.63 -6.32
C LEU A 170 23.47 -2.41 -6.48
N ALA A 171 23.83 -1.46 -7.36
CA ALA A 171 23.05 -0.27 -7.67
C ALA A 171 21.67 -0.60 -8.28
N ALA A 172 21.53 -1.76 -8.93
CA ALA A 172 20.27 -2.21 -9.50
C ALA A 172 19.25 -2.70 -8.44
N LEU A 173 19.71 -3.14 -7.26
CA LEU A 173 18.84 -3.78 -6.27
C LEU A 173 17.77 -2.82 -5.69
N PRO A 174 18.08 -1.59 -5.24
CA PRO A 174 17.07 -0.67 -4.72
C PRO A 174 15.97 -0.36 -5.75
N ALA A 175 16.36 -0.16 -7.00
CA ALA A 175 15.42 0.10 -8.10
C ALA A 175 14.50 -1.11 -8.34
N GLY A 176 15.05 -2.33 -8.35
CA GLY A 176 14.28 -3.57 -8.50
C GLY A 176 13.30 -3.82 -7.34
N ILE A 177 13.73 -3.59 -6.10
CA ILE A 177 12.86 -3.70 -4.91
C ILE A 177 11.72 -2.69 -4.99
N LEU A 178 12.00 -1.44 -5.37
CA LEU A 178 10.96 -0.43 -5.53
C LEU A 178 9.96 -0.76 -6.64
N ALA A 179 10.46 -1.18 -7.80
CA ALA A 179 9.61 -1.49 -8.94
C ALA A 179 8.67 -2.65 -8.62
N THR A 180 9.18 -3.73 -8.05
CA THR A 180 8.38 -4.89 -7.65
C THR A 180 7.40 -4.54 -6.53
N GLY A 181 7.84 -3.78 -5.52
CA GLY A 181 6.99 -3.32 -4.44
C GLY A 181 5.85 -2.41 -4.91
N LEU A 182 6.13 -1.49 -5.84
CA LEU A 182 5.12 -0.59 -6.41
C LEU A 182 4.08 -1.36 -7.23
N THR A 183 4.52 -2.27 -8.11
CA THR A 183 3.62 -3.12 -8.88
C THR A 183 2.72 -3.93 -7.95
N ARG A 184 3.29 -4.56 -6.91
CA ARG A 184 2.53 -5.35 -5.93
C ARG A 184 1.50 -4.52 -5.16
N GLU A 185 1.85 -3.30 -4.77
CA GLU A 185 0.94 -2.41 -4.07
C GLU A 185 -0.20 -1.94 -4.97
N LEU A 186 0.11 -1.56 -6.21
CA LEU A 186 -0.89 -1.15 -7.20
C LEU A 186 -1.85 -2.30 -7.56
N GLU A 187 -1.32 -3.53 -7.71
CA GLU A 187 -2.13 -4.72 -7.92
C GLU A 187 -3.04 -5.01 -6.72
N SER A 188 -2.51 -4.91 -5.49
CA SER A 188 -3.30 -5.10 -4.28
C SER A 188 -4.44 -4.09 -4.16
N GLN A 189 -4.20 -2.81 -4.49
CA GLN A 189 -5.24 -1.78 -4.49
C GLN A 189 -6.27 -2.04 -5.59
N LYS A 190 -5.83 -2.39 -6.79
CA LYS A 190 -6.73 -2.76 -7.90
C LYS A 190 -7.62 -3.92 -7.49
N GLN A 191 -7.06 -4.97 -6.91
CA GLN A 191 -7.79 -6.16 -6.51
C GLN A 191 -8.81 -5.85 -5.41
N ALA A 192 -8.45 -5.01 -4.43
CA ALA A 192 -9.39 -4.52 -3.42
C ALA A 192 -10.57 -3.74 -4.03
N SER A 193 -10.30 -2.87 -5.03
CA SER A 193 -11.36 -2.17 -5.77
C SER A 193 -12.26 -3.13 -6.54
N LEU A 194 -11.71 -4.17 -7.17
CA LEU A 194 -12.49 -5.19 -7.89
C LEU A 194 -13.42 -5.97 -6.95
N TYR A 195 -12.94 -6.36 -5.77
CA TYR A 195 -13.80 -7.02 -4.77
C TYR A 195 -14.92 -6.11 -4.28
N ARG A 196 -14.64 -4.82 -4.04
CA ARG A 196 -15.69 -3.83 -3.68
C ARG A 196 -16.75 -3.70 -4.75
N LEU A 197 -16.34 -3.61 -6.02
CA LEU A 197 -17.28 -3.55 -7.13
C LEU A 197 -18.15 -4.80 -7.21
N TYR A 198 -17.54 -5.99 -7.02
CA TYR A 198 -18.27 -7.25 -6.98
C TYR A 198 -19.31 -7.26 -5.85
N ASP A 199 -18.94 -6.84 -4.62
CA ASP A 199 -19.85 -6.77 -3.48
C ASP A 199 -21.00 -5.79 -3.72
N GLU A 200 -20.70 -4.61 -4.28
CA GLU A 200 -21.71 -3.61 -4.64
C GLU A 200 -22.68 -4.14 -5.71
N PHE A 201 -22.18 -4.77 -6.77
CA PHE A 201 -23.02 -5.39 -7.79
C PHE A 201 -23.87 -6.54 -7.22
N MET A 202 -23.32 -7.32 -6.29
CA MET A 202 -24.06 -8.35 -5.59
C MET A 202 -25.18 -7.77 -4.70
N ALA A 203 -25.00 -6.58 -4.15
CA ALA A 203 -26.04 -5.90 -3.37
C ALA A 203 -27.19 -5.32 -4.23
N LEU A 204 -26.94 -4.96 -5.49
CA LEU A 204 -27.94 -4.37 -6.41
C LEU A 204 -29.02 -5.36 -6.83
N SER A 205 -30.26 -4.92 -7.05
CA SER A 205 -31.32 -5.77 -7.64
C SER A 205 -31.07 -6.10 -9.12
N LEU A 206 -31.66 -7.17 -9.65
CA LEU A 206 -31.49 -7.57 -11.07
C LEU A 206 -31.89 -6.47 -12.08
N THR A 207 -32.84 -5.62 -11.69
CA THR A 207 -33.29 -4.47 -12.49
C THR A 207 -32.24 -3.36 -12.49
N GLU A 208 -31.61 -3.10 -11.35
CA GLU A 208 -30.51 -2.13 -11.23
C GLU A 208 -29.25 -2.62 -11.94
N LEU A 209 -29.02 -3.94 -12.01
CA LEU A 209 -27.93 -4.54 -12.79
C LEU A 209 -28.12 -4.46 -14.31
N HIS A 210 -29.26 -3.96 -14.80
CA HIS A 210 -29.46 -3.60 -16.21
C HIS A 210 -29.33 -2.10 -16.46
N ASP A 211 -29.23 -1.29 -15.42
CA ASP A 211 -29.02 0.14 -15.52
C ASP A 211 -27.54 0.44 -15.78
N ASN A 212 -27.24 0.73 -17.04
CA ASN A 212 -25.88 1.04 -17.47
C ASN A 212 -25.33 2.31 -16.80
N ASP A 213 -26.17 3.28 -16.47
CA ASP A 213 -25.71 4.54 -15.87
C ASP A 213 -25.24 4.30 -14.44
N LYS A 214 -26.00 3.50 -13.68
CA LYS A 214 -25.62 3.09 -12.32
C LYS A 214 -24.38 2.20 -12.27
N ILE A 215 -24.24 1.30 -13.25
CA ILE A 215 -23.04 0.46 -13.41
C ILE A 215 -21.81 1.30 -13.77
N ASN A 216 -21.98 2.28 -14.66
CA ASN A 216 -20.90 3.17 -15.07
C ASN A 216 -20.47 4.04 -13.88
N SER A 217 -21.40 4.64 -13.13
CA SER A 217 -21.05 5.50 -11.98
C SER A 217 -20.26 4.76 -10.90
N LEU A 218 -20.67 3.54 -10.52
CA LEU A 218 -19.95 2.72 -9.54
C LEU A 218 -18.53 2.34 -10.02
N SER A 219 -18.42 2.01 -11.29
CA SER A 219 -17.13 1.58 -11.87
C SER A 219 -16.16 2.76 -12.02
N ASP A 220 -16.68 3.92 -12.38
CA ASP A 220 -15.91 5.15 -12.55
C ASP A 220 -15.44 5.68 -11.19
N GLU A 221 -16.26 5.56 -10.14
CA GLU A 221 -15.88 5.89 -8.75
C GLU A 221 -14.68 5.05 -8.28
N LEU A 222 -14.69 3.75 -8.60
CA LEU A 222 -13.59 2.83 -8.24
C LEU A 222 -12.44 2.83 -9.26
N LYS A 223 -12.49 3.66 -10.30
CA LYS A 223 -11.51 3.76 -11.39
C LYS A 223 -11.22 2.41 -12.07
N ILE A 224 -12.25 1.58 -12.25
CA ILE A 224 -12.14 0.24 -12.84
C ILE A 224 -12.33 0.32 -14.35
N ASP A 225 -11.46 -0.37 -15.10
CA ASP A 225 -11.57 -0.41 -16.56
C ASP A 225 -12.80 -1.18 -17.04
N ARG A 226 -13.26 -0.84 -18.24
CA ARG A 226 -14.48 -1.41 -18.83
C ARG A 226 -14.44 -2.93 -18.97
N LYS A 227 -13.24 -3.52 -19.19
CA LYS A 227 -13.07 -4.96 -19.36
C LYS A 227 -13.32 -5.69 -18.03
N ASN A 228 -12.61 -5.29 -16.98
CA ASN A 228 -12.80 -5.87 -15.64
C ASN A 228 -14.22 -5.70 -15.11
N ARG A 229 -14.85 -4.56 -15.39
CA ARG A 229 -16.27 -4.33 -15.06
C ARG A 229 -17.21 -5.33 -15.73
N GLN A 230 -17.07 -5.55 -17.05
CA GLN A 230 -17.91 -6.47 -17.79
C GLN A 230 -17.75 -7.91 -17.31
N GLU A 231 -16.53 -8.30 -16.95
CA GLU A 231 -16.23 -9.60 -16.38
C GLU A 231 -16.95 -9.80 -15.04
N ILE A 232 -16.80 -8.86 -14.11
CA ILE A 232 -17.47 -8.89 -12.80
C ILE A 232 -18.99 -8.88 -12.95
N LEU A 233 -19.54 -8.00 -13.80
CA LEU A 233 -20.98 -7.93 -14.06
C LEU A 233 -21.53 -9.28 -14.57
N THR A 234 -20.83 -9.90 -15.52
CA THR A 234 -21.23 -11.19 -16.08
C THR A 234 -21.20 -12.29 -15.02
N GLN A 235 -20.16 -12.28 -14.17
CA GLN A 235 -20.03 -13.22 -13.06
C GLN A 235 -21.18 -13.06 -12.05
N VAL A 236 -21.46 -11.83 -11.62
CA VAL A 236 -22.56 -11.50 -10.69
C VAL A 236 -23.92 -11.90 -11.26
N LEU A 237 -24.20 -11.58 -12.53
CA LEU A 237 -25.46 -11.95 -13.19
C LEU A 237 -25.64 -13.47 -13.26
N ARG A 238 -24.57 -14.21 -13.55
CA ARG A 238 -24.59 -15.68 -13.57
C ARG A 238 -24.91 -16.24 -12.19
N GLU A 239 -24.24 -15.73 -11.16
CA GLU A 239 -24.43 -16.17 -9.78
C GLU A 239 -25.85 -15.91 -9.27
N LYS A 240 -26.40 -14.71 -9.52
CA LYS A 240 -27.78 -14.40 -9.16
C LYS A 240 -28.81 -15.29 -9.87
N ARG A 241 -28.57 -15.63 -11.14
CA ARG A 241 -29.43 -16.58 -11.87
C ARG A 241 -29.39 -17.99 -11.28
N LEU A 242 -28.22 -18.44 -10.83
CA LEU A 242 -28.08 -19.73 -10.15
C LEU A 242 -28.84 -19.75 -8.83
N LEU A 243 -28.67 -18.72 -7.99
CA LEU A 243 -29.40 -18.57 -6.72
C LEU A 243 -30.91 -18.52 -6.92
N ALA A 244 -31.39 -17.86 -7.98
CA ALA A 244 -32.82 -17.84 -8.32
C ALA A 244 -33.32 -19.25 -8.71
N LYS A 245 -32.56 -19.97 -9.53
CA LYS A 245 -32.91 -21.33 -9.98
C LYS A 245 -32.90 -22.35 -8.82
N GLU A 246 -31.96 -22.21 -7.89
CA GLU A 246 -31.88 -23.04 -6.69
C GLU A 246 -33.11 -22.84 -5.80
N LYS A 247 -33.50 -21.58 -5.56
CA LYS A 247 -34.76 -21.27 -4.84
C LYS A 247 -36.00 -21.86 -5.51
N GLU A 248 -36.09 -21.79 -6.85
CA GLU A 248 -37.21 -22.40 -7.58
C GLU A 248 -37.25 -23.93 -7.45
N LEU A 249 -36.08 -24.58 -7.44
CA LEU A 249 -35.96 -26.03 -7.27
C LEU A 249 -36.38 -26.44 -5.85
N ASP A 250 -35.92 -25.72 -4.83
CA ASP A 250 -36.30 -25.94 -3.44
C ASP A 250 -37.81 -25.78 -3.21
N GLU A 251 -38.43 -24.76 -3.82
CA GLU A 251 -39.87 -24.56 -3.76
C GLU A 251 -40.64 -25.70 -4.45
N LYS A 252 -40.16 -26.15 -5.62
CA LYS A 252 -40.75 -27.30 -6.32
C LYS A 252 -40.64 -28.56 -5.48
N GLU A 253 -39.49 -28.84 -4.86
CA GLU A 253 -39.29 -30.00 -4.01
C GLU A 253 -40.21 -29.97 -2.78
N LYS A 254 -40.31 -28.82 -2.09
CA LYS A 254 -41.26 -28.62 -0.98
C LYS A 254 -42.71 -28.87 -1.42
N SER A 255 -43.08 -28.38 -2.60
CA SER A 255 -44.43 -28.59 -3.15
C SER A 255 -44.70 -30.07 -3.47
N LEU A 256 -43.71 -30.79 -3.99
CA LEU A 256 -43.79 -32.20 -4.34
C LEU A 256 -43.90 -33.07 -3.08
N ASN A 257 -43.09 -32.78 -2.07
CA ASN A 257 -43.15 -33.46 -0.76
C ASN A 257 -44.49 -33.23 -0.07
N LYS A 258 -45.06 -32.02 -0.14
CA LYS A 258 -46.40 -31.72 0.38
C LYS A 258 -47.50 -32.51 -0.36
N LYS A 259 -47.41 -32.62 -1.70
CA LYS A 259 -48.33 -33.45 -2.51
C LYS A 259 -48.20 -34.93 -2.17
N ASN A 260 -46.98 -35.45 -2.04
CA ASN A 260 -46.73 -36.85 -1.68
C ASN A 260 -47.22 -37.19 -0.26
N ALA A 261 -47.05 -36.27 0.68
CA ALA A 261 -47.60 -36.39 2.04
C ALA A 261 -49.14 -36.42 2.02
N PHE A 262 -49.77 -35.55 1.23
CA PHE A 262 -51.23 -35.53 1.05
C PHE A 262 -51.74 -36.84 0.42
N VAL A 263 -51.08 -37.35 -0.62
CA VAL A 263 -51.44 -38.63 -1.27
C VAL A 263 -51.30 -39.79 -0.28
N ARG A 264 -50.28 -39.81 0.58
CA ARG A 264 -50.14 -40.80 1.66
C ARG A 264 -51.29 -40.75 2.66
N ILE A 265 -51.67 -39.56 3.10
CA ILE A 265 -52.78 -39.37 4.06
C ILE A 265 -54.10 -39.80 3.45
N VAL A 266 -54.43 -39.33 2.24
CA VAL A 266 -55.66 -39.68 1.53
C VAL A 266 -55.70 -41.17 1.21
N GLY A 267 -54.60 -41.75 0.71
CA GLY A 267 -54.49 -43.19 0.45
C GLY A 267 -54.72 -44.06 1.68
N SER A 268 -54.22 -43.63 2.85
CA SER A 268 -54.47 -44.30 4.14
C SER A 268 -55.92 -44.15 4.64
N GLY A 269 -56.59 -43.05 4.27
CA GLY A 269 -58.01 -42.84 4.56
C GLY A 269 -58.92 -43.72 3.69
N TRP A 270 -58.62 -43.84 2.40
CA TRP A 270 -59.37 -44.69 1.47
C TRP A 270 -59.21 -46.18 1.76
N SER A 271 -58.03 -46.64 2.21
CA SER A 271 -57.85 -48.03 2.64
C SER A 271 -58.68 -48.35 3.89
N LYS A 272 -58.80 -47.41 4.84
CA LYS A 272 -59.66 -47.52 6.01
C LYS A 272 -61.15 -47.53 5.66
N ILE A 273 -61.59 -46.72 4.70
CA ILE A 273 -62.99 -46.68 4.25
C ILE A 273 -63.34 -47.96 3.48
N ARG A 274 -62.45 -48.44 2.60
CA ARG A 274 -62.67 -49.67 1.83
C ARG A 274 -62.82 -50.91 2.74
N ALA A 275 -62.08 -50.97 3.84
CA ALA A 275 -62.23 -52.00 4.86
C ALA A 275 -63.59 -51.99 5.61
N ILE A 276 -64.35 -50.91 5.53
CA ILE A 276 -65.67 -50.77 6.17
C ILE A 276 -66.82 -51.04 5.18
N THR A 277 -66.59 -50.83 3.88
CA THR A 277 -67.63 -50.92 2.83
C THR A 277 -67.63 -52.22 2.03
N GLU A 278 -66.64 -53.11 2.20
CA GLU A 278 -66.65 -54.41 1.53
C GLU A 278 -67.70 -55.34 2.16
N PRO A 279 -68.70 -55.83 1.40
CA PRO A 279 -69.70 -56.73 1.94
C PRO A 279 -69.04 -58.07 2.27
N HIS A 280 -69.14 -58.49 3.53
CA HIS A 280 -68.77 -59.83 3.95
C HIS A 280 -69.50 -60.86 3.06
N PRO A 281 -68.78 -61.80 2.41
CA PRO A 281 -69.42 -62.85 1.65
C PRO A 281 -70.26 -63.72 2.60
N LYS A 282 -71.58 -63.73 2.38
CA LYS A 282 -72.49 -64.66 3.04
C LYS A 282 -72.29 -66.05 2.42
N SER A 283 -71.96 -66.99 3.30
CA SER A 283 -72.01 -68.45 3.11
C SER A 283 -73.41 -68.94 2.77
#